data_AF-A0A3M0I080-F1
#
_entry.id   AF-A0A3M0I080-F1
#
_cell.length_a   1.000
_cell.length_b   1.000
_cell.length_c   1.000
_cell.angle_alpha   90.00
_cell.angle_beta   90.00
_cell.angle_gamma   90.00
#
_symmetry.space_group_name_H-M   'P 1'
#
loop_
_entity.id
_entity.type
_entity.pdbx_description
1 polymer ?
#
loop_
_entity_poly.entity_id
_entity_poly.type
_entity_poly.pdbx_seq_one_letter_code
_entity_poly.pdbx_strand_id
1 'polypeptide(L)'
;MRRATALLAAALLLGGGTAGCSDSKSYDEIVKDCTQALKGRPEGEKTKPDACKGVHADDYDALLMSQVIDDLGWTDEDGNVDKNKMLDSLQP
;
A
#
# COMPACT_ATOMS: atom_id res chain seq x y z
N MET A 1 38.47 -22.62 -46.76
CA MET A 1 38.27 -21.28 -46.15
C MET A 1 36.83 -21.23 -45.65
N ARG A 2 36.53 -21.69 -44.43
CA ARG A 2 36.44 -20.90 -43.18
C ARG A 2 35.64 -19.59 -43.32
N ARG A 3 34.35 -19.64 -42.98
CA ARG A 3 33.71 -18.60 -42.16
C ARG A 3 33.00 -19.32 -41.03
N ALA A 4 33.60 -19.21 -39.85
CA ALA A 4 33.21 -19.90 -38.64
C ALA A 4 31.87 -19.35 -38.13
N THR A 5 30.97 -20.27 -37.82
CA THR A 5 29.78 -20.07 -36.99
C THR A 5 30.22 -19.64 -35.60
N ALA A 6 30.06 -18.36 -35.28
CA ALA A 6 30.18 -17.87 -33.91
C ALA A 6 28.80 -17.92 -33.26
N LEU A 7 28.50 -19.05 -32.61
CA LEU A 7 27.49 -19.13 -31.57
C LEU A 7 28.07 -18.50 -30.30
N LEU A 8 27.53 -17.38 -29.85
CA LEU A 8 27.70 -16.91 -28.48
C LEU A 8 26.36 -16.41 -27.94
N ALA A 9 25.90 -17.11 -26.91
CA ALA A 9 24.72 -16.81 -26.13
C ALA A 9 25.01 -15.65 -25.15
N ALA A 10 24.02 -14.76 -24.99
CA ALA A 10 23.79 -13.96 -23.79
C ALA A 10 22.27 -13.75 -23.72
N ALA A 11 21.53 -14.61 -23.01
CA ALA A 11 21.17 -14.43 -21.60
C ALA A 11 20.22 -13.23 -21.38
N LEU A 12 18.92 -13.55 -21.29
CA LEU A 12 17.84 -12.91 -20.53
C LEU A 12 18.07 -11.46 -20.05
N LEU A 13 17.36 -10.53 -20.67
CA LEU A 13 16.78 -9.39 -19.96
C LEU A 13 15.25 -9.47 -20.10
N LEU A 14 14.64 -10.35 -19.29
CA LEU A 14 13.27 -10.17 -18.84
C LEU A 14 13.31 -9.02 -17.83
N GLY A 15 12.91 -7.82 -18.25
CA GLY A 15 12.78 -6.71 -17.30
C GLY A 15 12.74 -5.34 -17.95
N GLY A 16 11.53 -4.86 -18.23
CA GLY A 16 11.20 -3.44 -18.31
C GLY A 16 11.57 -2.73 -19.60
N GLY A 17 10.57 -2.40 -20.42
CA GLY A 17 10.77 -1.37 -21.45
C GLY A 17 9.98 -1.52 -22.74
N THR A 18 8.74 -1.98 -22.73
CA THR A 18 7.78 -1.45 -23.71
C THR A 18 7.27 -0.15 -23.15
N ALA A 19 7.80 0.97 -23.64
CA ALA A 19 7.22 2.28 -23.43
C ALA A 19 5.78 2.27 -23.96
N GLY A 20 4.83 2.12 -23.04
CA GLY A 20 3.40 2.29 -23.25
C GLY A 20 2.88 3.15 -22.11
N CYS A 21 2.55 4.41 -22.44
CA CYS A 21 1.76 5.41 -21.72
C CYS A 21 2.07 5.70 -20.23
N SER A 22 2.16 6.99 -19.91
CA SER A 22 2.44 7.54 -18.58
C SER A 22 1.32 7.31 -17.54
N ASP A 23 0.96 6.08 -17.21
CA ASP A 23 0.01 5.75 -16.13
C ASP A 23 0.72 5.61 -14.77
N SER A 24 1.63 6.54 -14.45
CA SER A 24 2.13 6.64 -13.09
C SER A 24 1.05 7.30 -12.24
N LYS A 25 0.34 6.47 -11.46
CA LYS A 25 -0.62 6.87 -10.44
C LYS A 25 -0.04 8.00 -9.57
N SER A 26 -0.85 9.02 -9.26
CA SER A 26 -0.40 10.13 -8.41
C SER A 26 -0.16 9.65 -6.97
N TYR A 27 0.59 10.41 -6.17
CA TYR A 27 0.79 10.06 -4.77
C TYR A 27 -0.53 9.96 -4.00
N ASP A 28 -1.44 10.93 -4.20
CA ASP A 28 -2.76 10.95 -3.57
C ASP A 28 -3.60 9.73 -3.94
N GLU A 29 -3.52 9.31 -5.20
CA GLU A 29 -4.17 8.09 -5.63
C GLU A 29 -3.55 6.87 -4.94
N ILE A 30 -2.23 6.80 -4.80
CA ILE A 30 -1.54 5.68 -4.12
C ILE A 30 -1.96 5.61 -2.65
N VAL A 31 -1.99 6.74 -1.96
CA VAL A 31 -2.47 6.87 -0.57
C VAL A 31 -3.91 6.40 -0.47
N LYS A 32 -4.79 6.83 -1.39
CA LYS A 32 -6.20 6.42 -1.42
C LYS A 32 -6.36 4.90 -1.55
N ASP A 33 -5.64 4.28 -2.48
CA ASP A 33 -5.69 2.82 -2.67
C ASP A 33 -5.15 2.09 -1.45
N CYS A 34 -4.08 2.59 -0.84
CA CYS A 34 -3.55 2.05 0.41
C CYS A 34 -4.59 2.11 1.53
N THR A 35 -5.27 3.25 1.73
CA THR A 35 -6.34 3.40 2.72
C THR A 35 -7.48 2.39 2.51
N GLN A 36 -7.88 2.17 1.26
CA GLN A 36 -8.91 1.18 0.93
C GLN A 36 -8.45 -0.25 1.21
N ALA A 37 -7.20 -0.59 0.87
CA ALA A 37 -6.62 -1.90 1.13
C ALA A 37 -6.44 -2.17 2.63
N LEU A 38 -6.09 -1.13 3.41
CA LEU A 38 -6.04 -1.16 4.85
C LEU A 38 -7.43 -1.50 5.40
N LYS A 39 -8.48 -0.74 5.06
CA LYS A 39 -9.87 -0.96 5.51
C LYS A 39 -10.44 -2.33 5.13
N GLY A 40 -10.06 -2.88 3.98
CA GLY A 40 -10.49 -4.20 3.54
C GLY A 40 -9.70 -5.38 4.14
N ARG A 41 -8.68 -5.10 4.96
CA ARG A 41 -7.79 -6.12 5.50
C ARG A 41 -8.50 -6.98 6.56
N PRO A 42 -8.40 -8.32 6.49
CA PRO A 42 -8.89 -9.22 7.54
C PRO A 42 -8.33 -8.87 8.93
N GLU A 43 -9.16 -9.04 9.96
CA GLU A 43 -8.74 -8.89 11.35
C GLU A 43 -7.54 -9.79 11.66
N GLY A 44 -6.52 -9.21 12.32
CA GLY A 44 -5.30 -9.93 12.70
C GLY A 44 -4.25 -10.08 11.60
N GLU A 45 -4.54 -9.73 10.34
CA GLU A 45 -3.52 -9.66 9.29
C GLU A 45 -2.60 -8.45 9.51
N LYS A 46 -1.29 -8.66 9.45
CA LYS A 46 -0.25 -7.65 9.75
C LYS A 46 0.63 -7.31 8.55
N THR A 47 0.40 -7.97 7.42
CA THR A 47 1.21 -7.77 6.21
C THR A 47 0.85 -6.41 5.60
N LYS A 48 1.87 -5.64 5.22
CA LYS A 48 1.68 -4.39 4.48
C LYS A 48 1.05 -4.70 3.11
N PRO A 49 -0.13 -4.13 2.77
CA PRO A 49 -0.75 -4.38 1.48
C PRO A 49 0.11 -3.88 0.31
N ASP A 50 0.03 -4.57 -0.83
CA ASP A 50 0.76 -4.18 -2.04
C ASP A 50 0.41 -2.77 -2.53
N ALA A 51 -0.84 -2.35 -2.35
CA ALA A 51 -1.30 -0.99 -2.65
C ALA A 51 -0.54 0.09 -1.85
N CYS A 52 0.05 -0.26 -0.70
CA CYS A 52 0.80 0.66 0.14
C CYS A 52 2.30 0.73 -0.18
N LYS A 53 2.80 -0.02 -1.18
CA LYS A 53 4.23 -0.05 -1.53
C LYS A 53 4.81 1.32 -1.91
N GLY A 54 3.99 2.19 -2.51
CA GLY A 54 4.39 3.54 -2.91
C GLY A 54 4.15 4.63 -1.86
N VAL A 55 3.59 4.30 -0.69
CA VAL A 55 3.33 5.25 0.39
C VAL A 55 4.59 5.40 1.25
N HIS A 56 4.94 6.64 1.60
CA HIS A 56 6.03 6.94 2.53
C HIS A 56 5.80 6.28 3.90
N ALA A 57 6.88 6.01 4.63
CA ALA A 57 6.78 5.22 5.86
C ALA A 57 5.96 5.92 6.95
N ASP A 58 6.19 7.22 7.13
CA ASP A 58 5.46 8.10 8.03
C ASP A 58 3.97 8.21 7.66
N ASP A 59 3.66 8.39 6.38
CA ASP A 59 2.28 8.41 5.90
C ASP A 59 1.61 7.04 6.09
N TYR A 60 2.32 5.94 5.84
CA TYR A 60 1.82 4.60 6.07
C TYR A 60 1.49 4.35 7.56
N ASP A 61 2.38 4.78 8.46
CA ASP A 61 2.17 4.66 9.90
C ASP A 61 0.94 5.49 10.34
N ALA A 62 0.79 6.70 9.81
CA ALA A 62 -0.38 7.53 10.06
C ALA A 62 -1.69 6.88 9.56
N LEU A 63 -1.69 6.32 8.35
CA LEU A 63 -2.85 5.61 7.79
C LEU A 63 -3.21 4.36 8.60
N LEU A 64 -2.20 3.59 9.03
CA LEU A 64 -2.39 2.40 9.85
C LEU A 64 -2.98 2.76 11.22
N MET A 65 -2.46 3.80 11.87
CA MET A 65 -2.99 4.27 13.15
C MET A 65 -4.41 4.81 13.01
N SER A 66 -4.70 5.55 11.94
CA SER A 66 -6.06 6.01 11.64
C SER A 66 -7.02 4.82 11.49
N GLN A 67 -6.62 3.77 10.79
CA GLN A 67 -7.43 2.56 10.67
C GLN A 67 -7.67 1.91 12.05
N VAL A 68 -6.64 1.79 12.88
CA VAL A 68 -6.79 1.17 14.21
C VAL A 68 -7.79 1.96 15.08
N ILE A 69 -7.75 3.28 15.02
CA ILE A 69 -8.70 4.14 15.73
C ILE A 69 -10.13 3.93 15.20
N ASP A 70 -10.31 3.82 13.87
CA ASP A 70 -11.60 3.50 13.25
C ASP A 70 -12.10 2.10 13.66
N ASP A 71 -11.25 1.08 13.63
CA ASP A 71 -11.58 -0.31 13.97
C ASP A 71 -11.97 -0.45 15.45
N LEU A 72 -11.40 0.38 16.33
CA LEU A 72 -11.79 0.48 17.74
C LEU A 72 -13.12 1.23 17.94
N GLY A 73 -13.72 1.77 16.88
CA GLY A 73 -14.95 2.55 16.95
C GLY A 73 -14.76 3.89 17.67
N TRP A 74 -13.53 4.40 17.74
CA TRP A 74 -13.21 5.64 18.44
C TRP A 74 -13.48 6.89 17.62
N THR A 75 -13.98 6.76 16.39
CA THR A 75 -14.34 7.90 15.54
C THR A 75 -15.85 8.18 15.55
N ASP A 76 -16.21 9.46 15.38
CA ASP A 76 -17.58 9.92 15.15
C ASP A 76 -18.01 9.75 13.68
N GLU A 77 -19.24 10.15 13.35
CA GLU A 77 -19.78 10.04 11.98
C GLU A 77 -19.02 10.90 10.96
N ASP A 78 -18.31 11.92 11.43
CA ASP A 78 -17.51 12.83 10.62
C ASP A 78 -16.05 12.36 10.48
N GLY A 79 -15.68 11.25 11.14
CA GLY A 79 -14.33 10.68 11.14
C GLY A 79 -13.35 11.36 12.11
N ASN A 80 -13.83 12.20 13.03
CA ASN A 80 -13.01 12.76 14.10
C ASN A 80 -12.96 11.80 15.29
N VAL A 81 -11.90 11.88 16.10
CA VAL A 81 -11.81 11.07 17.32
C VAL A 81 -12.87 11.51 18.34
N ASP A 82 -13.79 10.59 18.66
CA ASP A 82 -14.77 10.70 19.72
C ASP A 82 -14.18 10.20 21.04
N LYS A 83 -13.88 11.15 21.92
CA LYS A 83 -13.31 10.87 23.24
C LYS A 83 -14.24 10.06 24.14
N ASN A 84 -15.56 10.17 23.98
CA ASN A 84 -16.50 9.42 24.80
C ASN A 84 -16.43 7.94 24.41
N LYS A 85 -16.51 7.63 23.10
CA LYS A 85 -16.36 6.25 22.61
C LYS A 85 -14.99 5.64 22.96
N MET A 86 -13.93 6.44 22.88
CA MET A 86 -12.59 6.03 23.32
C MET A 86 -12.58 5.65 24.80
N LEU A 87 -13.13 6.50 25.69
CA LEU A 87 -13.15 6.24 27.13
C LEU A 87 -14.01 5.03 27.48
N ASP A 88 -15.17 4.88 26.83
CA ASP A 88 -16.08 3.75 27.03
C ASP A 88 -15.40 2.41 26.67
N SER A 89 -14.57 2.40 25.62
CA SER A 89 -13.82 1.21 25.19
C SER A 89 -12.67 0.82 26.14
N LEU A 90 -12.23 1.74 26.99
CA LEU A 90 -11.12 1.56 27.93
C LEU A 90 -11.59 1.23 29.35
N GLN A 91 -12.90 1.26 29.61
CA GLN A 91 -13.47 0.87 30.88
C GLN A 91 -13.56 -0.66 30.96
N PRO A 92 -13.09 -1.29 32.06
CA PRO A 92 -13.09 -2.74 32.24
C PRO A 92 -14.48 -3.33 32.54
#